data_AF-A0A838S5X8-F1
#
_entry.id   AF-A0A838S5X8-F1
#
_cell.length_a   1.000
_cell.length_b   1.000
_cell.length_c   1.000
_cell.angle_alpha   90.00
_cell.angle_beta   90.00
_cell.angle_gamma   90.00
#
_symmetry.space_group_name_H-M   'P 1'
#
loop_
_entity.id
_entity.type
_entity.pdbx_description
1 polymer ?
#
loop_
_entity_poly.entity_id
_entity_poly.type
_entity_poly.pdbx_seq_one_letter_code
_entity_poly.pdbx_strand_id
1 'polypeptide(L)'
;MHQRQARQAARLLAPVAGQSLLDIATGTGLAARAVSDLTGPTGRVVGIDVSHQMLRVAAAQPGYPQHRYVRADAQRLPFQAAVFDA
;
A
#
# COMPACT_ATOMS: atom_id res chain seq x y z
N MET A 1 -16.59 7.42 -3.38
CA MET A 1 -16.22 7.47 -4.81
C MET A 1 -14.92 6.71 -5.12
N HIS A 2 -13.86 6.85 -4.31
CA HIS A 2 -12.53 6.28 -4.62
C HIS A 2 -12.34 4.75 -4.48
N GLN A 3 -13.24 4.04 -3.79
CA GLN A 3 -13.10 2.58 -3.59
C GLN A 3 -13.13 1.75 -4.89
N ARG A 4 -13.98 2.14 -5.86
CA ARG A 4 -14.05 1.43 -7.16
C ARG A 4 -12.76 1.61 -7.96
N GLN A 5 -12.23 2.83 -7.98
CA GLN A 5 -10.97 3.15 -8.65
C GLN A 5 -9.80 2.39 -8.01
N ALA A 6 -9.72 2.35 -6.67
CA ALA A 6 -8.69 1.59 -5.96
C ALA A 6 -8.72 0.09 -6.32
N ARG A 7 -9.91 -0.54 -6.32
CA ARG A 7 -10.04 -1.95 -6.72
C ARG A 7 -9.69 -2.18 -8.19
N GLN A 8 -10.07 -1.26 -9.08
CA GLN A 8 -9.72 -1.38 -10.49
C GLN A 8 -8.20 -1.25 -10.71
N ALA A 9 -7.55 -0.27 -10.06
CA ALA A 9 -6.10 -0.12 -10.12
C ALA A 9 -5.38 -1.38 -9.60
N ALA A 10 -5.81 -1.93 -8.47
CA ALA A 10 -5.24 -3.17 -7.92
C ALA A 10 -5.38 -4.35 -8.90
N ARG A 11 -6.52 -4.46 -9.60
CA ARG A 11 -6.72 -5.50 -10.64
C ARG A 11 -5.83 -5.29 -11.86
N LEU A 12 -5.63 -4.04 -12.29
CA LEU A 12 -4.76 -3.72 -13.42
C LEU A 12 -3.28 -3.99 -13.12
N LEU A 13 -2.86 -3.80 -11.87
CA LEU A 13 -1.53 -4.20 -11.39
C LEU A 13 -1.32 -5.72 -11.46
N ALA A 14 -2.40 -6.50 -11.39
CA ALA A 14 -2.39 -7.96 -11.40
C ALA A 14 -1.34 -8.58 -10.45
N PRO A 15 -1.32 -8.20 -9.16
CA PRO A 15 -0.32 -8.68 -8.23
C PRO A 15 -0.49 -10.18 -7.97
N VAL A 16 0.61 -10.88 -7.73
CA VAL A 16 0.60 -12.30 -7.39
C VAL A 16 0.72 -12.51 -5.89
N ALA A 17 0.26 -13.68 -5.43
CA ALA A 17 0.33 -14.05 -4.02
C ALA A 17 1.77 -13.95 -3.48
N GLY A 18 1.93 -13.36 -2.30
CA GLY A 18 3.24 -13.21 -1.65
C GLY A 18 4.08 -12.01 -2.11
N GLN A 19 3.64 -11.22 -3.10
CA GLN A 19 4.40 -10.05 -3.53
C GLN A 19 4.55 -8.97 -2.45
N SER A 20 5.67 -8.25 -2.55
CA SER A 20 6.05 -7.13 -1.73
C SER A 20 5.94 -5.83 -2.53
N LEU A 21 4.97 -4.98 -2.20
CA LEU A 21 4.60 -3.82 -3.02
C LEU A 21 4.71 -2.50 -2.24
N LEU A 22 5.05 -1.43 -2.95
CA LEU A 22 5.12 -0.06 -2.43
C LEU A 22 3.96 0.81 -2.98
N ASP A 23 3.05 1.25 -2.11
CA ASP A 23 1.98 2.18 -2.47
C ASP A 23 2.42 3.64 -2.24
N ILE A 24 2.72 4.35 -3.33
CA ILE A 24 3.16 5.75 -3.31
C ILE A 24 1.95 6.68 -3.19
N ALA A 25 2.01 7.64 -2.26
CA ALA A 25 0.89 8.52 -1.92
C ALA A 25 -0.36 7.71 -1.52
N THR A 26 -0.17 6.76 -0.60
CA THR A 26 -1.18 5.79 -0.16
C THR A 26 -2.43 6.44 0.42
N GLY A 27 -2.35 7.69 0.89
CA GLY A 27 -3.45 8.42 1.47
C GLY A 27 -4.06 7.65 2.63
N THR A 28 -5.36 7.35 2.54
CA THR A 28 -6.08 6.56 3.56
C THR A 28 -5.94 5.05 3.37
N GLY A 29 -5.08 4.59 2.45
CA GLY A 29 -4.72 3.18 2.23
C GLY A 29 -5.72 2.35 1.43
N LEU A 30 -6.60 2.98 0.64
CA LEU A 30 -7.61 2.25 -0.13
C LEU A 30 -7.01 1.32 -1.19
N ALA A 31 -6.01 1.80 -1.93
CA ALA A 31 -5.32 1.01 -2.95
C ALA A 31 -4.46 -0.08 -2.30
N ALA A 32 -3.63 0.27 -1.31
CA ALA A 32 -2.88 -0.69 -0.51
C ALA A 32 -3.73 -1.87 -0.02
N ARG A 33 -4.89 -1.61 0.59
CA ARG A 33 -5.79 -2.69 1.06
C ARG A 33 -6.36 -3.53 -0.08
N ALA A 34 -6.80 -2.89 -1.17
CA ALA A 34 -7.34 -3.61 -2.32
C ALA A 34 -6.29 -4.53 -2.99
N VAL A 35 -5.03 -4.10 -3.03
CA VAL A 35 -3.90 -4.92 -3.50
C VAL A 35 -3.66 -6.10 -2.56
N SER A 36 -3.86 -5.89 -1.27
CA SER A 36 -3.54 -6.89 -0.24
C SER A 36 -4.55 -8.01 -0.16
N ASP A 37 -5.80 -7.72 -0.50
CA ASP A 37 -6.81 -8.75 -0.79
C ASP A 37 -6.35 -9.71 -1.91
N LEU A 38 -5.52 -9.24 -2.85
CA LEU A 38 -5.03 -10.02 -3.99
C LEU A 38 -3.70 -10.72 -3.70
N THR A 39 -2.77 -10.08 -2.98
CA THR A 39 -1.49 -10.68 -2.61
C THR A 39 -1.61 -11.72 -1.47
N GLY A 40 -2.73 -11.70 -0.74
CA GLY A 40 -3.01 -12.65 0.33
C GLY A 40 -2.15 -12.46 1.58
N PRO A 41 -2.21 -13.41 2.54
CA PRO A 41 -1.63 -13.26 3.88
C PRO A 41 -0.10 -13.26 3.92
N THR A 42 0.55 -13.81 2.89
CA THR A 42 2.02 -13.81 2.75
C THR A 42 2.54 -12.59 2.01
N GLY A 43 1.66 -11.84 1.33
CA GLY A 43 2.01 -10.61 0.63
C GLY A 43 2.14 -9.42 1.57
N ARG A 44 2.99 -8.48 1.21
CA ARG A 44 3.32 -7.31 2.04
C ARG A 44 3.10 -6.03 1.23
N VAL A 45 2.32 -5.11 1.78
CA VAL A 45 2.21 -3.76 1.22
C VAL A 45 2.75 -2.73 2.22
N VAL A 46 3.65 -1.88 1.74
CA VAL A 46 4.08 -0.68 2.47
C VAL A 46 3.49 0.53 1.77
N GLY A 47 2.69 1.31 2.50
CA GLY A 47 2.16 2.58 1.99
C GLY A 47 2.98 3.76 2.50
N ILE A 48 3.31 4.70 1.61
CA ILE A 48 3.92 5.97 1.99
C ILE A 48 3.03 7.17 1.69
N ASP A 49 3.10 8.18 2.55
CA ASP A 49 2.49 9.48 2.32
C ASP A 49 3.25 10.57 3.10
N VAL A 50 3.26 11.80 2.60
CA VAL A 50 3.82 12.95 3.33
C VAL A 50 2.90 13.40 4.47
N SER A 51 1.59 13.14 4.34
CA SER A 51 0.54 13.54 5.27
C SER A 51 0.40 12.55 6.43
N HIS A 52 0.86 12.96 7.60
CA HIS A 52 0.67 12.21 8.84
C HIS A 52 -0.82 11.93 9.15
N GLN A 53 -1.72 12.86 8.81
CA GLN A 53 -3.15 12.70 9.05
C GLN A 53 -3.75 11.58 8.19
N MET A 54 -3.32 11.47 6.93
CA MET A 54 -3.77 10.40 6.03
C MET A 54 -3.31 9.03 6.52
N LEU A 55 -2.03 8.91 6.88
CA LEU A 55 -1.47 7.66 7.40
C LEU A 55 -2.13 7.21 8.70
N ARG A 56 -2.52 8.14 9.57
CA ARG A 56 -3.28 7.82 10.78
C ARG A 56 -4.65 7.20 10.45
N VAL A 57 -5.33 7.71 9.43
CA VAL A 57 -6.60 7.12 8.95
C VAL A 57 -6.35 5.74 8.34
N ALA A 58 -5.26 5.58 7.58
CA ALA A 58 -4.91 4.31 6.95
C ALA A 58 -4.58 3.21 7.98
N ALA A 59 -3.80 3.54 9.01
CA ALA A 59 -3.40 2.64 10.09
C ALA A 59 -4.54 2.26 11.04
N ALA A 60 -5.57 3.11 11.16
CA ALA A 60 -6.75 2.81 11.95
C ALA A 60 -7.69 1.78 11.30
N GLN A 61 -7.50 1.46 10.01
CA GLN A 61 -8.31 0.45 9.33
C GLN A 61 -7.84 -0.96 9.70
N PRO A 62 -8.77 -1.87 10.04
CA PRO A 62 -8.43 -3.27 10.27
C PRO A 62 -8.02 -3.97 8.96
N GLY A 63 -7.24 -5.06 9.04
CA GLY A 63 -7.23 -6.06 7.97
C GLY A 63 -5.90 -6.74 7.65
N TYR A 64 -4.73 -6.16 7.97
CA TYR A 64 -3.47 -6.72 7.47
C TYR A 64 -2.29 -6.45 8.43
N PRO A 65 -1.99 -7.38 9.36
CA PRO A 65 -0.89 -7.25 10.32
C PRO A 65 0.48 -7.03 9.68
N GLN A 66 0.65 -7.44 8.42
CA GLN A 66 1.88 -7.32 7.66
C GLN A 66 2.05 -5.97 6.95
N HIS A 67 1.02 -5.10 6.95
CA HIS A 67 1.13 -3.78 6.33
C HIS A 67 1.88 -2.80 7.20
N ARG A 68 2.58 -1.88 6.56
CA ARG A 68 3.21 -0.75 7.23
C ARG A 68 2.86 0.53 6.50
N TYR A 69 2.64 1.58 7.27
CA TYR A 69 2.43 2.93 6.76
C TYR A 69 3.57 3.80 7.26
N VAL A 70 4.30 4.41 6.33
CA VAL A 70 5.53 5.15 6.62
C VAL A 70 5.39 6.58 6.11
N ARG A 71 5.65 7.56 6.96
CA ARG A 71 5.71 8.95 6.52
C ARG A 71 6.99 9.17 5.73
N ALA A 72 6.86 9.50 4.45
CA ALA A 72 8.00 9.68 3.56
C ALA A 72 7.65 10.58 2.38
N ASP A 73 8.68 11.21 1.83
CA ASP A 73 8.63 11.88 0.53
C ASP A 73 8.95 10.85 -0.56
N ALA A 74 8.09 10.75 -1.58
CA ALA A 74 8.28 9.84 -2.70
C ALA A 74 9.55 10.12 -3.51
N GLN A 75 10.05 11.35 -3.47
CA GLN A 75 11.31 11.73 -4.13
C GLN A 75 12.55 11.23 -3.37
N ARG A 76 12.40 10.83 -2.11
CA ARG A 76 13.50 10.40 -1.22
C ARG A 76 13.04 9.23 -0.34
N LEU A 77 12.88 8.08 -0.97
CA LEU A 77 12.38 6.87 -0.32
C LEU A 77 13.33 6.37 0.78
N PRO A 78 12.84 6.06 2.00
CA PRO A 78 13.65 5.52 3.10
C PRO A 78 13.83 3.99 2.99
N PHE A 79 13.99 3.49 1.76
CA PHE A 79 14.11 2.06 1.48
C PHE A 79 15.34 1.81 0.62
N GLN A 80 15.92 0.63 0.76
CA GLN A 80 16.95 0.17 -0.16
C GLN A 80 16.35 -0.04 -1.56
N ALA A 81 17.16 0.09 -2.60
CA ALA A 81 16.73 -0.23 -3.95
C ALA A 81 16.36 -1.72 -4.08
N ALA A 82 15.40 -2.03 -4.97
CA ALA A 82 15.00 -3.40 -5.31
C ALA A 82 14.49 -4.27 -4.15
N VAL A 83 13.88 -3.68 -3.12
CA VAL A 83 13.21 -4.42 -2.02
C VAL A 83 11.70 -4.58 -2.20
N PHE A 84 11.15 -4.04 -3.29
CA PHE A 84 9.75 -4.16 -3.69
C PHE A 84 9.70 -4.68 -5.13
N ASP A 85 8.69 -5.48 -5.41
CA ASP A 85 8.41 -6.09 -6.71
C ASP A 85 7.72 -5.10 -7.66
N ALA A 86 7.00 -4.12 -7.10
CA ALA A 86 6.43 -2.96 -7.80
C ALA A 86 6.18 -1.79 -6.82
#